data_AF-A0A349AMJ1-F1
#
_entry.id   AF-A0A349AMJ1-F1
#
_cell.length_a   1.000
_cell.length_b   1.000
_cell.length_c   1.000
_cell.angle_alpha   90.00
_cell.angle_beta   90.00
_cell.angle_gamma   90.00
#
_symmetry.space_group_name_H-M   'P 1'
#
loop_
_entity.id
_entity.type
_entity.pdbx_description
1 polymer ?
#
loop_
_entity_poly.entity_id
_entity_poly.type
_entity_poly.pdbx_seq_one_letter_code
_entity_poly.pdbx_strand_id
1 'polypeptide(L)'
;MNKIFAMVTCILIVSIMAAGCSGGSVKTYSDVGDTIEAAVNGEFVISLDSNPTTGYSWKASYEESEFELISDEYEQYETEQMMTGVGGTQYLRFKALKAGNFEITLDYQRSWEGEPAERMVFSVEVK
;
A
#
# COMPACT_ATOMS: atom_id res chain seq x y z
N MET A 1 62.54 -31.42 -9.14
CA MET A 1 63.55 -30.33 -9.11
C MET A 1 63.00 -29.26 -10.04
N ASN A 2 62.53 -28.07 -9.63
CA ASN A 2 62.88 -27.21 -8.52
C ASN A 2 61.64 -26.66 -7.80
N LYS A 3 61.79 -26.50 -6.49
CA LYS A 3 60.87 -25.81 -5.58
C LYS A 3 61.25 -24.34 -5.57
N ILE A 4 60.30 -23.41 -5.71
CA ILE A 4 60.44 -22.09 -5.08
C ILE A 4 59.11 -21.77 -4.39
N PHE A 5 59.24 -21.70 -3.07
CA PHE A 5 58.28 -21.29 -2.08
C PHE A 5 58.43 -19.77 -1.93
N ALA A 6 57.36 -18.99 -2.01
CA ALA A 6 57.34 -17.62 -1.46
C ALA A 6 55.93 -17.33 -0.93
N MET A 7 55.91 -16.80 0.28
CA MET A 7 54.88 -16.87 1.29
C MET A 7 54.51 -15.43 1.69
N VAL A 8 53.20 -15.11 1.70
CA VAL A 8 52.50 -14.16 2.60
C VAL A 8 52.88 -12.66 2.43
N THR A 9 51.96 -11.70 2.30
CA THR A 9 51.14 -11.14 3.40
C THR A 9 50.08 -10.13 2.89
N CYS A 10 48.94 -10.13 3.61
CA CYS A 10 47.81 -9.21 3.76
C CYS A 10 47.85 -7.77 3.18
N ILE A 11 46.67 -7.28 2.75
CA ILE A 11 45.86 -6.14 3.29
C ILE A 11 44.68 -5.92 2.31
N LEU A 12 43.44 -6.29 2.65
CA LEU A 12 42.39 -5.55 3.39
C LEU A 12 41.64 -4.49 2.54
N ILE A 13 40.31 -4.71 2.48
CA ILE A 13 39.19 -3.74 2.33
C ILE A 13 38.79 -3.33 0.90
N VAL A 14 37.48 -3.10 0.79
CA VAL A 14 36.66 -2.53 -0.30
C VAL A 14 36.10 -3.65 -1.19
N SER A 15 34.80 -3.94 -1.15
CA SER A 15 33.72 -2.98 -1.34
C SER A 15 32.48 -3.31 -0.52
N ILE A 16 32.04 -2.31 0.23
CA ILE A 16 30.67 -2.11 0.72
C ILE A 16 29.73 -2.32 -0.47
N MET A 17 29.01 -3.45 -0.51
CA MET A 17 27.77 -3.47 -1.27
C MET A 17 26.77 -2.76 -0.38
N ALA A 18 26.53 -1.51 -0.76
CA ALA A 18 25.47 -0.70 -0.21
C ALA A 18 24.18 -1.54 -0.24
N ALA A 19 23.67 -1.90 0.93
CA ALA A 19 22.25 -2.12 1.08
C ALA A 19 21.60 -0.77 0.77
N GLY A 20 21.34 -0.53 -0.51
CA GLY A 20 20.47 0.54 -0.94
C GLY A 20 19.12 0.23 -0.32
N CYS A 21 18.80 0.86 0.80
CA CYS A 21 17.41 0.99 1.23
C CYS A 21 16.71 1.74 0.11
N SER A 22 16.11 1.00 -0.82
CA SER A 22 15.21 1.58 -1.80
C SER A 22 14.07 2.20 -1.01
N GLY A 23 14.07 3.52 -0.90
CA GLY A 23 12.86 4.28 -0.61
C GLY A 23 11.90 4.12 -1.78
N GLY A 24 11.39 2.90 -1.97
CA GLY A 24 10.41 2.58 -2.98
C GLY A 24 9.13 3.33 -2.64
N SER A 25 8.57 4.01 -3.64
CA SER A 25 7.22 4.56 -3.54
C SER A 25 6.25 3.42 -3.20
N VAL A 26 5.39 3.63 -2.20
CA VAL A 26 4.33 2.68 -1.86
C VAL A 26 3.38 2.55 -3.05
N LYS A 27 3.16 1.33 -3.53
CA LYS A 27 2.33 1.06 -4.72
C LYS A 27 0.85 1.34 -4.40
N THR A 28 0.18 1.98 -5.34
CA THR A 28 -1.24 2.35 -5.24
C THR A 28 -2.06 1.54 -6.24
N TYR A 29 -3.25 1.11 -5.84
CA TYR A 29 -4.18 0.28 -6.60
C TYR A 29 -5.56 0.93 -6.61
N SER A 30 -6.24 0.90 -7.75
CA SER A 30 -7.60 1.45 -7.92
C SER A 30 -8.55 0.51 -8.66
N ASP A 31 -8.06 -0.60 -9.23
CA ASP A 31 -8.85 -1.57 -9.98
C ASP A 31 -8.93 -2.89 -9.20
N VAL A 32 -10.15 -3.40 -9.01
CA VAL A 32 -10.41 -4.69 -8.35
C VAL A 32 -9.94 -5.90 -9.19
N GLY A 33 -9.69 -5.69 -10.49
CA GLY A 33 -9.11 -6.71 -11.38
C GLY A 33 -7.62 -6.96 -11.13
N ASP A 34 -6.92 -6.02 -10.49
CA ASP A 34 -5.50 -6.16 -10.16
C ASP A 34 -5.33 -6.91 -8.83
N THR A 35 -4.50 -7.94 -8.82
CA THR A 35 -4.06 -8.56 -7.56
C THR A 35 -3.04 -7.64 -6.88
N ILE A 36 -3.33 -7.28 -5.63
CA ILE A 36 -2.42 -6.50 -4.79
C ILE A 36 -1.32 -7.42 -4.30
N GLU A 37 -0.09 -7.19 -4.75
CA GLU A 37 1.09 -7.89 -4.22
C GLU A 37 1.75 -7.04 -3.13
N ALA A 38 1.97 -7.66 -1.97
CA ALA A 38 2.65 -7.06 -0.82
C ALA A 38 3.66 -8.03 -0.19
N ALA A 39 4.70 -7.50 0.44
CA ALA A 39 5.57 -8.27 1.32
C ALA A 39 5.00 -8.25 2.75
N VAL A 40 5.33 -9.24 3.59
CA VAL A 40 5.09 -9.12 5.04
C VAL A 40 5.79 -7.88 5.60
N ASN A 41 5.07 -7.08 6.38
CA ASN A 41 5.40 -5.72 6.83
C ASN A 41 5.51 -4.65 5.72
N GLY A 42 5.21 -5.00 4.48
CA GLY A 42 5.13 -4.07 3.36
C GLY A 42 3.83 -3.27 3.37
N GLU A 43 3.89 -2.07 2.79
CA GLU A 43 2.74 -1.18 2.65
C GLU A 43 2.20 -1.18 1.21
N PHE A 44 0.91 -0.93 1.07
CA PHE A 44 0.24 -0.62 -0.19
C PHE A 44 -0.91 0.37 0.05
N VAL A 45 -1.38 1.02 -1.02
CA VAL A 45 -2.51 1.96 -0.96
C VAL A 45 -3.62 1.49 -1.88
N ILE A 46 -4.86 1.54 -1.42
CA ILE A 46 -6.06 1.48 -2.26
C ILE A 46 -6.58 2.91 -2.43
N SER A 47 -6.74 3.37 -3.67
CA SER A 47 -7.23 4.70 -4.01
C SER A 47 -8.54 4.61 -4.78
N LEU A 48 -9.60 5.22 -4.27
CA LEU A 48 -10.93 5.17 -4.86
C LEU A 48 -11.55 6.57 -4.97
N ASP A 49 -12.31 6.81 -6.03
CA ASP A 49 -13.13 8.01 -6.17
C ASP A 49 -14.09 8.14 -4.98
N SER A 50 -14.18 9.33 -4.40
CA SER A 50 -14.98 9.60 -3.22
C SER A 50 -15.52 11.02 -3.24
N ASN A 51 -16.68 11.25 -2.64
CA ASN A 51 -17.25 12.58 -2.45
C ASN A 51 -17.82 12.75 -1.04
N PRO A 52 -16.97 13.03 -0.03
CA PRO A 52 -17.40 13.17 1.36
C PRO A 52 -18.38 14.33 1.59
N THR A 53 -18.45 15.31 0.67
CA THR A 53 -19.44 16.40 0.77
C THR A 53 -20.89 15.93 0.68
N THR A 54 -21.12 14.73 0.16
CA THR A 54 -22.42 14.06 0.08
C THR A 54 -22.73 13.18 1.30
N GLY A 55 -21.77 13.06 2.22
CA GLY A 55 -21.81 12.17 3.38
C GLY A 55 -21.34 10.75 3.10
N TYR A 56 -21.00 10.40 1.86
CA TYR A 56 -20.46 9.08 1.51
C TYR A 56 -18.93 9.04 1.66
N SER A 57 -18.42 7.92 2.18
CA SER A 57 -17.00 7.59 2.20
C SER A 57 -16.83 6.08 2.05
N TRP A 58 -15.66 5.64 1.62
CA TRP A 58 -15.29 4.24 1.65
C TRP A 58 -14.93 3.81 3.07
N LYS A 59 -15.47 2.67 3.48
CA LYS A 59 -15.15 2.03 4.75
C LYS A 59 -14.53 0.66 4.47
N ALA A 60 -13.31 0.45 4.97
CA ALA A 60 -12.64 -0.83 4.84
C ALA A 60 -13.12 -1.83 5.90
N SER A 61 -13.24 -3.09 5.49
CA SER A 61 -13.43 -4.26 6.32
C SER A 61 -12.33 -5.27 5.99
N TYR A 62 -11.58 -5.63 7.03
CA TYR A 62 -10.41 -6.51 6.98
C TYR A 62 -10.16 -7.09 8.38
N GLU A 63 -9.37 -8.15 8.46
CA GLU A 63 -8.95 -8.73 9.74
C GLU A 63 -7.69 -8.01 10.27
N GLU A 64 -7.74 -7.50 11.51
CA GLU A 64 -6.60 -6.80 12.14
C GLU A 64 -5.38 -7.70 12.36
N SER A 65 -5.56 -9.03 12.32
CA SER A 65 -4.45 -9.99 12.37
C SER A 65 -3.70 -10.13 11.04
N GLU A 66 -4.24 -9.58 9.97
CA GLU A 66 -3.75 -9.70 8.59
C GLU A 66 -3.24 -8.36 8.06
N PHE A 67 -3.92 -7.27 8.43
CA PHE A 67 -3.62 -5.93 7.98
C PHE A 67 -3.74 -4.88 9.10
N GLU A 68 -2.95 -3.82 8.97
CA GLU A 68 -3.09 -2.58 9.75
C GLU A 68 -3.43 -1.44 8.78
N LEU A 69 -4.49 -0.69 9.04
CA LEU A 69 -4.79 0.55 8.31
C LEU A 69 -3.93 1.69 8.88
N ILE A 70 -2.93 2.10 8.13
CA ILE A 70 -1.94 3.11 8.50
C ILE A 70 -2.49 4.53 8.34
N SER A 71 -3.25 4.77 7.26
CA SER A 71 -3.89 6.05 7.01
C SER A 71 -5.16 5.91 6.16
N ASP A 72 -6.10 6.82 6.39
CA ASP A 72 -7.32 7.01 5.59
C ASP A 72 -7.43 8.52 5.31
N GLU A 73 -7.03 8.91 4.10
CA GLU A 73 -6.89 10.31 3.71
C GLU A 73 -7.78 10.61 2.50
N TYR A 74 -8.30 11.83 2.42
CA TYR A 74 -9.07 12.31 1.28
C TYR A 74 -8.38 13.53 0.66
N GLU A 75 -8.18 13.48 -0.65
CA GLU A 75 -7.70 14.62 -1.43
C GLU A 75 -8.76 15.04 -2.45
N GLN A 76 -9.17 16.29 -2.36
CA GLN A 76 -10.12 16.87 -3.31
C GLN A 76 -9.45 17.07 -4.69
N TYR A 77 -10.22 16.90 -5.76
CA TYR A 77 -9.76 17.26 -7.11
C TYR A 77 -9.46 18.77 -7.25
N GLU A 78 -8.43 19.09 -8.04
CA GLU A 78 -8.09 20.46 -8.40
C GLU A 78 -9.22 21.10 -9.21
N THR A 79 -9.51 22.37 -8.90
CA THR A 79 -10.52 23.16 -9.61
C THR A 79 -10.03 24.57 -9.84
N GLU A 80 -10.36 25.15 -10.99
CA GLU A 80 -9.91 26.51 -11.37
C GLU A 80 -10.61 27.63 -10.57
N GLN A 81 -11.71 27.33 -9.87
CA GLN A 81 -12.51 28.27 -9.10
C GLN A 81 -12.80 27.68 -7.72
N MET A 82 -13.06 28.52 -6.71
CA MET A 82 -13.50 28.05 -5.38
C MET A 82 -14.90 27.42 -5.46
N MET A 83 -14.96 26.15 -5.87
CA MET A 83 -16.17 25.35 -5.94
C MET A 83 -16.36 24.57 -4.64
N THR A 84 -17.61 24.47 -4.19
CA THR A 84 -18.01 23.59 -3.09
C THR A 84 -18.59 22.30 -3.65
N GLY A 85 -18.48 21.21 -2.88
CA GLY A 85 -19.05 19.92 -3.29
C GLY A 85 -18.19 19.10 -4.25
N VAL A 86 -16.95 19.54 -4.51
CA VAL A 86 -16.01 18.85 -5.40
C VAL A 86 -15.63 17.52 -4.77
N GLY A 87 -15.75 16.45 -5.57
CA GLY A 87 -15.25 15.12 -5.19
C GLY A 87 -13.73 15.06 -5.21
N GLY A 88 -13.21 13.87 -5.01
CA GLY A 88 -11.80 13.62 -4.90
C GLY A 88 -11.50 12.15 -4.82
N THR A 89 -10.33 11.82 -4.28
CA THR A 89 -9.86 10.46 -4.09
C THR A 89 -9.68 10.20 -2.60
N GLN A 90 -10.15 9.05 -2.14
CA GLN A 90 -9.85 8.52 -0.82
C GLN A 90 -8.71 7.50 -0.94
N TYR A 91 -7.67 7.66 -0.12
CA TYR A 91 -6.48 6.84 -0.08
C TYR A 91 -6.41 6.07 1.25
N LEU A 92 -6.58 4.76 1.15
CA LEU A 92 -6.49 3.84 2.29
C LEU A 92 -5.16 3.10 2.23
N ARG A 93 -4.24 3.47 3.12
CA ARG A 93 -2.90 2.86 3.21
C ARG A 93 -2.92 1.72 4.21
N PHE A 94 -2.53 0.54 3.75
CA PHE A 94 -2.44 -0.66 4.58
C PHE A 94 -1.00 -1.10 4.73
N LYS A 95 -0.72 -1.76 5.86
CA LYS A 95 0.46 -2.57 6.08
C LYS A 95 0.05 -4.03 6.22
N ALA A 96 0.66 -4.91 5.44
CA ALA A 96 0.40 -6.34 5.50
C ALA A 96 1.18 -6.97 6.67
N LEU A 97 0.51 -7.73 7.54
CA LEU A 97 1.08 -8.26 8.77
C LEU A 97 1.38 -9.77 8.69
N LYS A 98 0.70 -10.50 7.80
CA LYS A 98 0.73 -11.96 7.73
C LYS A 98 0.77 -12.43 6.28
N ALA A 99 1.62 -13.42 5.98
CA ALA A 99 1.68 -14.03 4.65
C ALA A 99 0.42 -14.85 4.35
N GLY A 100 -0.04 -14.83 3.09
CA GLY A 100 -1.26 -15.51 2.66
C GLY A 100 -1.97 -14.82 1.51
N ASN A 101 -3.15 -15.32 1.18
CA ASN A 101 -4.07 -14.70 0.22
C ASN A 101 -5.31 -14.25 1.01
N PHE A 102 -5.66 -12.99 0.86
CA PHE A 102 -6.73 -12.35 1.62
C PHE A 102 -7.58 -11.45 0.73
N GLU A 103 -8.65 -10.94 1.31
CA GLU A 103 -9.51 -9.95 0.69
C GLU A 103 -9.67 -8.74 1.61
N ILE A 104 -9.70 -7.55 1.02
CA ILE A 104 -10.13 -6.33 1.70
C ILE A 104 -11.41 -5.86 1.02
N THR A 105 -12.49 -5.72 1.81
CA THR A 105 -13.77 -5.21 1.32
C THR A 105 -13.91 -3.73 1.64
N LEU A 106 -14.27 -2.94 0.63
CA LEU A 106 -14.47 -1.49 0.73
C LEU A 106 -15.94 -1.21 0.43
N ASP A 107 -16.65 -0.62 1.40
CA ASP A 107 -18.06 -0.27 1.30
C ASP A 107 -18.22 1.25 1.20
N TYR A 108 -18.78 1.74 0.10
CA TYR A 108 -19.08 3.16 -0.10
C TYR A 108 -20.44 3.49 0.49
N GLN A 109 -20.46 4.16 1.64
CA GLN A 109 -21.69 4.37 2.39
C GLN A 109 -21.65 5.62 3.26
N ARG A 110 -22.84 6.05 3.68
CA ARG A 110 -22.99 7.02 4.76
C ARG A 110 -22.91 6.32 6.11
N SER A 111 -22.34 6.99 7.11
CA SER A 111 -22.14 6.42 8.45
C SER A 111 -23.44 6.03 9.17
N TRP A 112 -24.59 6.57 8.73
CA TRP A 112 -25.93 6.28 9.28
C TRP A 112 -26.79 5.35 8.40
N GLU A 113 -26.29 4.90 7.24
CA GLU A 113 -26.98 3.96 6.36
C GLU A 113 -26.58 2.51 6.71
N GLY A 114 -27.50 1.56 6.52
CA GLY A 114 -27.27 0.15 6.84
C GLY A 114 -26.70 -0.69 5.69
N GLU A 115 -26.91 -0.24 4.45
CA GLU A 115 -26.48 -0.93 3.22
C GLU A 115 -25.59 0.01 2.39
N PRO A 116 -24.48 -0.47 1.81
CA PRO A 116 -23.61 0.36 1.01
C PRO A 116 -24.21 0.66 -0.37
N ALA A 117 -23.91 1.85 -0.90
CA ALA A 117 -24.26 2.23 -2.26
C ALA A 117 -23.41 1.48 -3.29
N GLU A 118 -22.16 1.17 -2.92
CA GLU A 118 -21.22 0.42 -3.74
C GLU A 118 -20.30 -0.42 -2.84
N ARG A 119 -19.90 -1.60 -3.32
CA ARG A 119 -18.96 -2.49 -2.65
C ARG A 119 -17.88 -2.92 -3.62
N MET A 120 -16.62 -2.78 -3.21
CA MET A 120 -15.45 -3.28 -3.92
C MET A 120 -14.71 -4.30 -3.07
N VAL A 121 -14.18 -5.34 -3.70
CA VAL A 121 -13.41 -6.40 -3.03
C VAL A 121 -12.07 -6.54 -3.73
N PHE A 122 -10.99 -6.29 -3.01
CA PHE A 122 -9.62 -6.36 -3.52
C PHE A 122 -8.96 -7.65 -3.04
N SER A 123 -8.40 -8.41 -3.98
CA SER A 123 -7.57 -9.58 -3.66
C SER A 123 -6.14 -9.15 -3.33
N VAL A 124 -5.63 -9.62 -2.20
CA VAL A 124 -4.29 -9.30 -1.70
C VAL A 124 -3.46 -10.56 -1.51
N GLU A 125 -2.33 -10.66 -2.19
CA GLU A 125 -1.34 -11.71 -2.03
C GLU A 125 -0.13 -11.16 -1.24
N VAL A 126 0.09 -11.71 -0.05
CA VAL A 126 1.19 -11.32 0.86
C VAL A 126 2.26 -12.42 0.89
N LYS A 127 3.47 -12.06 0.48
CA LYS A 127 4.64 -12.95 0.37
C LYS A 127 5.71 -12.68 1.42
#